data_AF-A0A2E7E554-F1
#
_entry.id   AF-A0A2E7E554-F1
#
_cell.length_a   1.000
_cell.length_b   1.000
_cell.length_c   1.000
_cell.angle_alpha   90.00
_cell.angle_beta   90.00
_cell.angle_gamma   90.00
#
_symmetry.space_group_name_H-M   'P 1'
#
loop_
_entity.id
_entity.type
_entity.pdbx_description
1 polymer ?
#
loop_
_entity_poly.entity_id
_entity_poly.type
_entity_poly.pdbx_seq_one_letter_code
_entity_poly.pdbx_strand_id
1 'polypeptide(L)'
;MNRQLSAILGPVIKKVIASQRYLWGQLKWDIDSLGPWSGEVHELKAVEYFHDICEREITRLDNEAFNKLVIYYQRFGMDESGSSPTVVRHFFTMTCVEEILRRARIAASRTDRW
;
A
#
# COMPACT_ATOMS: atom_id res chain seq x y z
N MET A 1 0.48 8.36 6.31
CA MET A 1 -0.21 7.28 7.05
C MET A 1 -0.17 7.56 8.56
N ASN A 2 -1.31 7.49 9.27
CA ASN A 2 -1.38 7.66 10.74
C ASN A 2 -0.66 6.50 11.46
N ARG A 3 -0.19 6.72 12.70
CA ARG A 3 0.41 5.72 13.60
C ARG A 3 -0.44 4.45 13.75
N GLN A 4 -1.76 4.55 13.93
CA GLN A 4 -2.63 3.38 14.08
C GLN A 4 -2.64 2.51 12.82
N LEU A 5 -2.86 3.16 11.67
CA LEU A 5 -2.87 2.46 10.38
C LEU A 5 -1.49 1.87 10.04
N SER A 6 -0.41 2.58 10.41
CA SER A 6 0.97 2.11 10.26
C SER A 6 1.27 0.87 11.10
N ALA A 7 0.66 0.74 12.28
CA ALA A 7 0.84 -0.43 13.13
C ALA A 7 0.23 -1.70 12.49
N ILE A 8 -0.86 -1.54 11.72
CA ILE A 8 -1.55 -2.65 11.07
C ILE A 8 -0.97 -2.93 9.68
N LEU A 9 -0.87 -1.92 8.82
CA LEU A 9 -0.41 -2.06 7.44
C LEU A 9 1.11 -2.09 7.31
N GLY A 10 1.85 -1.55 8.27
CA GLY A 10 3.32 -1.54 8.24
C GLY A 10 3.94 -2.93 8.07
N PRO A 11 3.54 -3.94 8.87
CA PRO A 11 3.96 -5.33 8.67
C PRO A 11 3.56 -5.90 7.30
N VAL A 12 2.34 -5.61 6.82
CA VAL A 12 1.85 -6.04 5.50
C VAL A 12 2.75 -5.49 4.40
N ILE A 13 2.98 -4.17 4.37
CA ILE A 13 3.83 -3.49 3.38
C ILE A 13 5.24 -4.07 3.38
N LYS A 14 5.84 -4.28 4.56
CA LYS A 14 7.17 -4.88 4.67
C LYS A 14 7.21 -6.28 4.04
N LYS A 15 6.18 -7.09 4.29
CA LYS A 15 6.06 -8.45 3.75
C LYS A 15 5.84 -8.43 2.23
N VAL A 16 4.98 -7.55 1.72
CA VAL A 16 4.77 -7.35 0.28
C VAL A 16 6.09 -7.00 -0.40
N ILE A 17 6.80 -5.97 0.08
CA ILE A 17 8.09 -5.54 -0.49
C ILE A 17 9.14 -6.66 -0.42
N ALA A 18 9.22 -7.39 0.71
CA ALA A 18 10.17 -8.49 0.87
C ALA A 18 9.88 -9.65 -0.09
N SER A 19 8.60 -10.02 -0.26
CA SER A 19 8.19 -11.09 -1.17
C SER A 19 8.32 -10.72 -2.66
N GLN A 20 8.30 -9.42 -2.98
CA GLN A 20 8.31 -8.89 -4.34
C GLN A 20 9.46 -7.91 -4.53
N ARG A 21 10.66 -8.28 -4.04
CA ARG A 21 11.84 -7.42 -4.05
C ARG A 21 12.23 -6.96 -5.46
N TYR A 22 12.03 -7.82 -6.47
CA TYR A 22 12.27 -7.50 -7.88
C TYR A 22 11.33 -6.38 -8.35
N LEU A 23 10.02 -6.53 -8.16
CA LEU A 23 9.02 -5.52 -8.56
C LEU A 23 9.22 -4.20 -7.81
N TRP A 24 9.65 -4.26 -6.55
CA TRP A 24 10.03 -3.07 -5.79
C TRP A 24 11.21 -2.33 -6.43
N GLY A 25 12.26 -3.08 -6.82
CA GLY A 25 13.40 -2.53 -7.54
C GLY A 25 12.99 -1.92 -8.90
N GLN A 26 12.12 -2.61 -9.63
CA GLN A 26 11.59 -2.15 -10.91
C GLN A 26 10.79 -0.85 -10.75
N LEU A 27 9.88 -0.78 -9.78
CA LEU A 27 9.11 0.44 -9.51
C LEU A 27 10.03 1.61 -9.15
N LYS A 28 11.05 1.38 -8.33
CA LYS A 28 12.04 2.42 -8.01
C LYS A 28 12.76 2.91 -9.28
N TRP A 29 13.25 1.98 -10.10
CA TRP A 29 13.95 2.32 -11.34
C TRP A 29 13.07 3.06 -12.34
N ASP A 30 11.80 2.66 -12.44
CA ASP A 30 10.79 3.36 -13.25
C ASP A 30 10.62 4.81 -12.79
N ILE A 31 10.56 5.04 -11.48
CA ILE A 31 10.45 6.38 -10.87
C ILE A 31 11.72 7.20 -11.09
N ASP A 32 12.89 6.60 -10.95
CA ASP A 32 14.18 7.25 -11.20
C ASP A 32 14.30 7.67 -12.68
N SER A 33 13.80 6.83 -13.60
CA SER A 33 13.91 7.04 -15.05
C SER A 33 12.90 8.07 -15.58
N LEU A 34 11.65 8.02 -15.11
CA LEU A 34 10.58 8.94 -15.53
C LEU A 34 10.54 10.22 -14.70
N GLY A 35 11.34 10.30 -13.64
CA GLY A 35 11.36 11.39 -12.68
C GLY A 35 10.22 11.30 -11.65
N PRO A 36 10.44 11.68 -10.38
CA PRO A 36 9.55 11.39 -9.24
C PRO A 36 8.16 12.04 -9.33
N TRP A 37 7.98 12.98 -10.26
CA TRP A 37 6.77 13.79 -10.44
C TRP A 37 5.79 13.21 -11.46
N SER A 38 6.12 12.09 -12.11
CA SER A 38 5.28 11.41 -13.11
C SER A 38 4.12 10.64 -12.46
N GLY A 39 3.26 11.36 -11.74
CA GLY A 39 2.25 10.86 -10.80
C GLY A 39 1.43 9.68 -11.31
N GLU A 40 0.57 9.92 -12.32
CA GLU A 40 -0.38 8.92 -12.86
C GLU A 40 0.33 7.67 -13.39
N VAL A 41 1.47 7.82 -14.08
CA VAL A 41 2.21 6.69 -14.64
C VAL A 41 2.72 5.77 -13.53
N HIS A 42 3.23 6.35 -12.44
CA HIS A 42 3.71 5.56 -11.31
C HIS A 42 2.58 4.90 -10.52
N GLU A 43 1.42 5.53 -10.45
CA GLU A 43 0.23 4.96 -9.81
C GLU A 43 -0.25 3.71 -10.57
N LEU A 44 -0.36 3.79 -11.89
CA LEU A 44 -0.72 2.66 -12.73
C LEU A 44 0.27 1.49 -12.56
N LYS A 45 1.59 1.77 -12.63
CA LYS A 45 2.62 0.74 -12.42
C LYS A 45 2.58 0.14 -11.02
N ALA A 46 2.38 0.95 -9.99
CA ALA A 46 2.29 0.45 -8.62
C ALA A 46 1.07 -0.48 -8.43
N VAL A 47 -0.07 -0.13 -9.03
CA VAL A 47 -1.26 -0.99 -9.05
C VAL A 47 -0.98 -2.30 -9.78
N GLU A 48 -0.45 -2.24 -10.99
CA GLU A 48 -0.08 -3.41 -11.80
C GLU A 48 0.84 -4.36 -11.02
N TYR A 49 1.86 -3.82 -10.35
CA TYR A 49 2.88 -4.63 -9.69
C TYR A 49 2.43 -5.19 -8.34
N PHE A 50 1.59 -4.46 -7.59
CA PHE A 50 1.38 -4.77 -6.17
C PHE A 50 -0.05 -5.01 -5.76
N HIS A 51 -1.07 -4.68 -6.57
CA HIS A 51 -2.48 -4.82 -6.18
C HIS A 51 -2.80 -6.22 -5.65
N ASP A 52 -2.56 -7.26 -6.45
CA ASP A 52 -2.94 -8.64 -6.11
C ASP A 52 -2.17 -9.19 -4.90
N ILE A 53 -0.91 -8.76 -4.72
CA ILE A 53 -0.11 -9.17 -3.56
C ILE A 53 -0.59 -8.46 -2.31
N CYS A 54 -0.88 -7.16 -2.39
CA CYS A 54 -1.49 -6.40 -1.30
C CYS A 54 -2.83 -7.00 -0.92
N GLU A 55 -3.72 -7.28 -1.88
CA GLU A 55 -5.05 -7.85 -1.63
C GLU A 55 -4.96 -9.18 -0.88
N ARG A 56 -4.07 -10.06 -1.34
CA ARG A 56 -3.80 -11.35 -0.70
C ARG A 56 -3.29 -11.19 0.73
N GLU A 57 -2.38 -10.27 0.98
CA GLU A 57 -1.83 -10.07 2.33
C GLU A 57 -2.82 -9.37 3.27
N ILE A 58 -3.65 -8.44 2.77
CA ILE A 58 -4.77 -7.85 3.52
C ILE A 58 -5.81 -8.93 3.85
N THR A 59 -6.11 -9.82 2.90
CA THR A 59 -7.05 -10.92 3.10
C THR A 59 -6.59 -11.94 4.14
N ARG A 60 -5.28 -12.05 4.35
CA ARG A 60 -4.63 -12.94 5.34
C ARG A 60 -4.47 -12.31 6.72
N LEU A 61 -4.86 -11.05 6.91
CA LEU A 61 -4.88 -10.45 8.23
C LEU A 61 -5.73 -11.29 9.18
N ASP A 62 -5.27 -11.42 10.42
CA ASP A 62 -6.10 -12.01 11.46
C ASP A 62 -7.35 -11.16 11.72
N ASN A 63 -8.35 -11.78 12.33
CA ASN A 63 -9.64 -11.12 12.58
C ASN A 63 -9.50 -9.89 13.48
N GLU A 64 -8.53 -9.86 14.40
CA GLU A 64 -8.32 -8.73 15.29
C GLU A 64 -7.79 -7.51 14.53
N ALA A 65 -6.74 -7.70 13.73
CA ALA A 65 -6.15 -6.69 12.86
C ALA A 65 -7.16 -6.20 11.82
N PHE A 66 -7.94 -7.10 11.22
CA PHE A 66 -8.96 -6.72 10.26
C PHE A 66 -10.11 -5.93 10.92
N ASN A 67 -10.57 -6.32 12.10
CA ASN A 67 -11.58 -5.55 12.83
C ASN A 67 -11.09 -4.14 13.19
N LYS A 68 -9.80 -3.97 13.51
CA LYS A 68 -9.20 -2.63 13.70
C LYS A 68 -9.25 -1.80 12.42
N LEU A 69 -9.05 -2.41 11.25
CA LEU A 69 -9.21 -1.74 9.96
C LEU A 69 -10.66 -1.32 9.71
N VAL A 70 -11.64 -2.17 10.00
CA VAL A 70 -13.07 -1.84 9.88
C VAL A 70 -13.43 -0.65 10.77
N ILE A 71 -13.02 -0.67 12.05
CA ILE A 71 -13.24 0.44 12.98
C ILE A 71 -12.56 1.72 12.49
N TYR A 72 -11.35 1.61 11.93
CA TYR A 72 -10.65 2.76 11.34
C TYR A 72 -11.46 3.33 10.17
N TYR A 73 -11.89 2.48 9.23
CA TYR A 73 -12.67 2.88 8.05
C TYR A 73 -13.96 3.62 8.44
N GLN A 74 -14.71 3.09 9.41
CA GLN A 74 -15.95 3.69 9.92
C GLN A 74 -15.71 5.04 10.61
N ARG A 75 -14.66 5.15 11.44
CA ARG A 75 -14.36 6.38 12.21
C ARG A 75 -14.02 7.58 11.34
N PHE A 76 -13.42 7.37 10.17
CA PHE A 76 -13.04 8.44 9.26
C PHE A 76 -14.13 8.75 8.21
N GLY A 77 -15.38 8.35 8.48
CA GLY A 77 -16.55 8.82 7.74
C GLY A 77 -16.66 8.29 6.32
N MET A 78 -16.03 7.15 6.00
CA MET A 78 -16.12 6.56 4.67
C MET A 78 -17.33 5.63 4.49
N ASP A 79 -18.12 5.42 5.55
CA ASP A 79 -19.48 4.85 5.54
C ASP A 79 -20.04 4.82 6.98
N GLU A 80 -21.27 5.28 7.20
CA GLU A 80 -21.98 5.13 8.49
C GLU A 80 -22.78 3.82 8.56
N SER A 81 -22.92 3.11 7.43
CA SER A 81 -23.78 1.95 7.26
C SER A 81 -23.00 0.67 6.97
N GLY A 82 -22.41 0.06 8.00
CA GLY A 82 -22.02 -1.36 7.97
C GLY A 82 -21.28 -1.82 6.71
N SER A 83 -20.21 -1.12 6.32
CA SER A 83 -19.47 -1.42 5.09
C SER A 83 -19.14 -2.89 4.96
N SER A 84 -19.42 -3.43 3.77
CA SER A 84 -19.05 -4.81 3.43
C SER A 84 -17.56 -5.03 3.69
N PRO A 85 -17.16 -6.17 4.30
CA PRO A 85 -15.76 -6.54 4.45
C PRO A 85 -14.96 -6.44 3.15
N THR A 86 -15.60 -6.69 2.00
CA THR A 86 -15.00 -6.55 0.67
C THR A 86 -14.58 -5.11 0.37
N VAL A 87 -15.43 -4.13 0.68
CA VAL A 87 -15.13 -2.70 0.46
C VAL A 87 -13.97 -2.26 1.34
N VAL A 88 -13.99 -2.64 2.62
CA VAL A 88 -12.92 -2.34 3.57
C VAL A 88 -11.59 -2.96 3.10
N ARG A 89 -11.61 -4.22 2.64
CA ARG A 89 -10.42 -4.88 2.08
C ARG A 89 -9.89 -4.16 0.86
N HIS A 90 -10.76 -3.81 -0.08
CA HIS A 90 -10.35 -3.12 -1.30
C HIS A 90 -9.74 -1.75 -0.98
N PHE A 91 -10.37 -0.97 -0.10
CA PHE A 91 -9.84 0.33 0.33
C PHE A 91 -8.43 0.21 0.92
N PHE A 92 -8.21 -0.73 1.85
CA PHE A 92 -6.89 -0.90 2.46
C PHE A 92 -5.87 -1.60 1.55
N THR A 93 -6.33 -2.31 0.52
CA THR A 93 -5.47 -2.81 -0.56
C THR A 93 -4.90 -1.63 -1.35
N MET A 94 -5.76 -0.71 -1.80
CA MET A 94 -5.32 0.48 -2.52
C MET A 94 -4.43 1.38 -1.64
N THR A 95 -4.78 1.55 -0.37
CA THR A 95 -3.93 2.27 0.60
C THR A 95 -2.55 1.63 0.74
N CYS A 96 -2.47 0.30 0.71
CA CYS A 96 -1.20 -0.43 0.78
C CYS A 96 -0.35 -0.17 -0.48
N VAL A 97 -0.96 -0.22 -1.67
CA VAL A 97 -0.30 0.10 -2.95
C VAL A 97 0.23 1.54 -2.97
N GLU A 98 -0.59 2.51 -2.57
CA GLU A 98 -0.20 3.93 -2.49
C GLU A 98 0.97 4.14 -1.54
N GLU A 99 0.99 3.46 -0.41
CA GLU A 99 2.06 3.56 0.57
C GLU A 99 3.37 2.90 0.07
N ILE A 100 3.28 1.81 -0.70
CA ILE A 100 4.44 1.23 -1.42
C ILE A 100 4.97 2.27 -2.41
N LEU A 101 4.12 2.85 -3.25
CA LEU A 101 4.50 3.87 -4.21
C LEU A 101 5.15 5.09 -3.54
N ARG A 102 4.55 5.58 -2.45
CA ARG A 102 5.11 6.70 -1.67
C ARG A 102 6.52 6.38 -1.16
N ARG A 103 6.76 5.16 -0.67
CA ARG A 103 8.08 4.73 -0.22
C ARG A 103 9.06 4.59 -1.39
N ALA A 104 8.62 4.11 -2.54
CA ALA A 104 9.44 4.01 -3.74
C ALA A 104 9.85 5.41 -4.22
N ARG A 105 8.92 6.37 -4.24
CA ARG A 105 9.20 7.80 -4.54
C ARG A 105 10.23 8.39 -3.57
N ILE A 106 10.14 8.09 -2.28
CA ILE A 106 11.13 8.53 -1.28
C ILE A 106 12.50 7.86 -1.51
N ALA A 107 12.52 6.57 -1.84
CA ALA A 107 13.76 5.85 -2.10
C ALA A 107 14.44 6.27 -3.39
N ALA A 108 13.66 6.68 -4.39
CA ALA A 108 14.12 7.27 -5.65
C ALA A 108 14.67 8.70 -5.45
N SER A 109 13.95 9.54 -4.70
CA SER A 109 14.37 10.93 -4.45
C SER A 109 15.57 11.07 -3.51
N ARG A 110 15.79 10.10 -2.63
CA ARG A 110 17.02 9.97 -1.86
C ARG A 110 18.07 9.37 -2.79
N THR A 111 18.81 10.23 -3.47
CA THR A 111 19.97 9.93 -4.31
C THR A 111 21.16 9.30 -3.54
N ASP A 112 20.92 8.67 -2.40
CA ASP A 112 21.91 7.84 -1.73
C ASP A 112 21.98 6.49 -2.44
N ARG A 113 23.05 6.39 -3.22
CA ARG A 113 23.51 5.22 -3.96
C ARG A 113 23.73 4.06 -2.98
N TRP A 114 23.17 2.90 -3.35
CA TRP A 114 23.62 1.53 -3.08
C TRP A 114 24.38 1.26 -1.77
#